data_AF-A0A2S5CDT9-F1
#
_entry.id   AF-A0A2S5CDT9-F1
#
_cell.length_a   1.000
_cell.length_b   1.000
_cell.length_c   1.000
_cell.angle_alpha   90.00
_cell.angle_beta   90.00
_cell.angle_gamma   90.00
#
_symmetry.space_group_name_H-M   'P 1'
#
loop_
_entity.id
_entity.type
_entity.pdbx_description
1 polymer ?
#
loop_
_entity_poly.entity_id
_entity_poly.type
_entity_poly.pdbx_seq_one_letter_code
_entity_poly.pdbx_strand_id
1 'polypeptide(L)'
;MTFAGEYSQAVWGCGGSGCHVTALINKRTGKALSRSFLVYYEGDDSPIGEDILYMNKYSRLLVTYEVDEDTHKRFYNYYLLNNGDLDLIDKVSDNRPANTPK
;
A
#
# COMPACT_ATOMS: atom_id res chain seq x y z
N MET A 1 0.49 -8.06 10.97
CA MET A 1 1.42 -8.50 9.91
C MET A 1 2.80 -7.88 10.15
N THR A 2 3.90 -8.53 9.77
CA THR A 2 5.28 -8.00 9.96
C THR A 2 6.00 -7.88 8.63
N PHE A 3 6.63 -6.73 8.39
CA PHE A 3 7.41 -6.41 7.19
C PHE A 3 8.90 -6.25 7.55
N ALA A 4 9.78 -6.83 6.72
CA ALA A 4 11.24 -6.78 6.87
C ALA A 4 11.77 -7.16 8.27
N GLY A 5 11.01 -7.96 9.02
CA GLY A 5 11.33 -8.40 10.38
C GLY A 5 11.15 -7.34 11.46
N GLU A 6 11.08 -6.06 11.09
CA GLU A 6 11.20 -4.93 12.01
C GLU A 6 9.98 -4.01 12.05
N TYR A 7 9.10 -4.09 11.05
CA TYR A 7 7.95 -3.18 10.93
C TYR A 7 6.63 -3.90 11.18
N SER A 8 5.77 -3.27 11.98
CA SER A 8 4.37 -3.68 12.19
C SER A 8 3.44 -2.74 11.42
N GLN A 9 2.33 -3.30 10.94
CA GLN A 9 1.27 -2.51 10.31
C GLN A 9 0.37 -1.88 11.37
N ALA A 10 0.07 -0.60 11.21
CA ALA A 10 -1.00 0.11 11.91
C ALA A 10 -2.02 0.58 10.88
N VAL A 11 -3.29 0.26 11.09
CA VAL A 11 -4.39 0.60 10.17
C VAL A 11 -5.46 1.37 10.93
N TRP A 12 -5.91 2.48 10.37
CA TRP A 12 -7.05 3.23 10.87
C TRP A 12 -7.91 3.68 9.68
N GLY A 13 -9.21 3.78 9.89
CA GLY A 13 -10.15 4.16 8.85
C GLY A 13 -11.11 5.24 9.31
N CYS A 14 -11.85 5.80 8.36
CA CYS A 14 -12.82 6.87 8.63
C CYS A 14 -14.21 6.33 9.05
N GLY A 15 -14.37 5.00 9.19
CA GLY A 15 -15.62 4.36 9.61
C GLY A 15 -16.20 3.44 8.54
N GLY A 16 -17.54 3.44 8.39
CA GLY A 16 -18.30 2.48 7.57
C GLY A 16 -18.16 2.60 6.04
N SER A 17 -17.38 3.55 5.54
CA SER A 17 -17.28 3.91 4.11
C SER A 17 -16.09 3.27 3.37
N GLY A 18 -15.46 2.24 3.95
CA GLY A 18 -14.38 1.48 3.30
C GLY A 18 -13.03 2.20 3.20
N CYS A 19 -12.89 3.43 3.68
CA CYS A 19 -11.59 4.13 3.67
C CYS A 19 -10.67 3.67 4.80
N HIS A 20 -9.41 3.38 4.47
CA HIS A 20 -8.37 3.11 5.46
C HIS A 20 -7.00 3.66 5.07
N VAL A 21 -6.25 4.06 6.07
CA VAL A 21 -4.83 4.40 6.00
C VAL A 21 -4.05 3.28 6.67
N THR A 22 -3.03 2.79 5.98
CA THR A 22 -2.03 1.88 6.51
C THR A 22 -0.70 2.61 6.69
N ALA A 23 -0.11 2.54 7.88
CA ALA A 23 1.26 2.95 8.16
C ALA A 23 2.12 1.78 8.65
N LEU A 24 3.43 1.85 8.39
CA LEU A 24 4.41 0.86 8.84
C LEU A 24 5.24 1.45 9.97
N ILE A 25 5.16 0.85 11.15
CA ILE A 25 5.77 1.31 12.39
C ILE A 25 6.96 0.42 12.73
N ASN A 26 8.15 1.01 12.90
CA ASN A 26 9.32 0.29 13.36
C ASN A 26 9.11 -0.17 14.81
N LYS A 27 9.08 -1.49 15.04
CA LYS A 27 8.78 -2.11 16.35
C LYS A 27 9.81 -1.76 17.43
N ARG A 28 11.06 -1.46 17.04
CA ARG A 28 12.14 -1.15 17.98
C ARG A 28 12.09 0.31 18.44
N THR A 29 11.74 1.23 17.54
CA THR A 29 11.81 2.68 17.82
C THR A 29 10.44 3.33 18.01
N GLY A 30 9.35 2.66 17.63
CA GLY A 30 8.00 3.22 17.61
C GLY A 30 7.75 4.26 16.52
N LYS A 31 8.75 4.54 15.66
CA LYS A 31 8.63 5.54 14.59
C LYS A 31 7.97 4.94 13.36
N ALA A 32 7.05 5.69 12.75
CA ALA A 32 6.49 5.37 11.45
C ALA A 32 7.53 5.61 10.34
N LEU A 33 7.43 4.84 9.26
CA LEU A 33 8.00 5.23 7.97
C LEU A 33 7.36 6.56 7.52
N SER A 34 8.10 7.33 6.72
CA SER A 34 7.65 8.60 6.16
C SER A 34 6.40 8.46 5.28
N ARG A 35 6.25 7.32 4.59
CA ARG A 35 5.12 7.00 3.72
C ARG A 35 4.04 6.19 4.46
N SER A 36 2.79 6.55 4.22
CA SER A 36 1.58 5.77 4.50
C SER A 36 0.80 5.51 3.21
N PHE A 37 -0.16 4.59 3.28
CA PHE A 37 -0.94 4.11 2.13
C PHE A 37 -2.41 4.31 2.44
N LEU A 38 -3.06 5.21 1.70
CA LEU A 38 -4.48 5.52 1.85
C LEU A 38 -5.24 4.91 0.68
N VAL A 39 -6.28 4.15 0.98
CA VAL A 39 -7.28 3.74 0.00
C VAL A 39 -8.67 4.11 0.50
N TYR A 40 -9.52 4.54 -0.40
CA TYR A 40 -10.95 4.74 -0.17
C TYR A 40 -11.73 4.23 -1.37
N TYR A 41 -13.04 4.15 -1.23
CA TYR A 41 -13.92 3.64 -2.28
C TYR A 41 -14.84 4.76 -2.74
N GLU A 42 -14.96 4.92 -4.05
CA GLU A 42 -15.90 5.85 -4.69
C GLU A 42 -16.98 5.06 -5.44
N GLY A 43 -18.24 5.49 -5.30
CA GLY A 43 -19.36 4.93 -6.05
C GLY A 43 -19.52 3.42 -5.87
N ASP A 44 -19.39 2.68 -6.98
CA ASP A 44 -19.58 1.22 -7.11
C ASP A 44 -18.40 0.39 -6.53
N ASP A 45 -17.94 0.71 -5.31
CA ASP A 45 -16.82 0.02 -4.64
C ASP A 45 -15.51 0.02 -5.47
N SER A 46 -15.27 1.06 -6.29
CA SER A 46 -14.01 1.22 -7.00
C SER A 46 -12.95 1.79 -6.04
N PRO A 47 -11.83 1.07 -5.78
CA PRO A 47 -10.80 1.56 -4.89
C PRO A 47 -10.03 2.71 -5.56
N ILE A 48 -9.80 3.77 -4.82
CA ILE A 48 -8.96 4.92 -5.19
C ILE A 48 -7.86 5.08 -4.15
N GLY A 49 -6.66 5.44 -4.60
CA GLY A 49 -5.47 5.55 -3.75
C GLY A 49 -4.60 4.30 -3.82
N GLU A 50 -3.83 4.04 -2.78
CA GLU A 50 -2.81 3.00 -2.75
C GLU A 50 -2.99 2.08 -1.54
N ASP A 51 -3.06 0.77 -1.77
CA ASP A 51 -3.17 -0.25 -0.72
C ASP A 51 -2.06 -1.29 -0.78
N ILE A 52 -1.69 -1.86 0.37
CA ILE A 52 -0.62 -2.86 0.44
C ILE A 52 -1.17 -4.22 0.00
N LEU A 53 -0.64 -4.75 -1.11
CA LEU A 53 -0.98 -6.08 -1.61
C LEU A 53 -0.13 -7.18 -0.97
N TYR A 54 1.16 -6.92 -0.79
CA TYR A 54 2.09 -7.92 -0.31
C TYR A 54 3.19 -7.30 0.54
N MET A 55 3.43 -7.94 1.69
CA MET A 55 4.58 -7.69 2.54
C MET A 55 5.04 -9.01 3.17
N ASN A 56 6.33 -9.12 3.49
CA ASN A 56 6.90 -10.33 4.09
C ASN A 56 7.85 -9.98 5.24
N LYS A 57 7.87 -10.81 6.29
CA LYS A 57 8.78 -10.64 7.44
C LYS A 57 10.25 -10.91 7.12
N TYR A 58 10.55 -11.57 6.00
CA TYR A 58 11.90 -11.94 5.56
C TYR A 58 12.33 -11.20 4.28
N SER A 59 11.51 -10.28 3.78
CA SER A 59 11.82 -9.48 2.60
C SER A 59 11.75 -8.00 2.92
N ARG A 60 12.60 -7.22 2.23
CA ARG A 60 12.55 -5.75 2.20
C ARG A 60 11.69 -5.21 1.05
N LEU A 61 11.12 -6.09 0.23
CA LEU A 61 10.20 -5.73 -0.85
C LEU A 61 8.77 -5.56 -0.32
N LEU A 62 8.17 -4.42 -0.64
CA LEU A 62 6.78 -4.10 -0.42
C LEU A 62 6.10 -3.93 -1.78
N VAL A 63 4.94 -4.56 -1.97
CA VAL A 63 4.15 -4.41 -3.20
C VAL A 63 2.81 -3.80 -2.85
N THR A 64 2.42 -2.78 -3.59
CA THR A 64 1.15 -2.09 -3.42
C THR A 64 0.38 -2.06 -4.74
N TYR A 65 -0.91 -1.79 -4.63
CA TYR A 65 -1.79 -1.50 -5.76
C TYR A 65 -2.27 -0.07 -5.64
N GLU A 66 -2.02 0.71 -6.67
CA GLU A 66 -2.42 2.10 -6.76
C GLU A 66 -3.49 2.26 -7.85
N VAL A 67 -4.53 3.01 -7.53
CA VAL A 67 -5.50 3.56 -8.48
C VAL A 67 -5.45 5.07 -8.36
N ASP A 68 -4.98 5.71 -9.43
CA ASP A 68 -4.85 7.17 -9.51
C ASP A 68 -6.23 7.84 -9.49
N GLU A 69 -6.41 8.83 -8.62
CA GLU A 69 -7.71 9.50 -8.39
C GLU A 69 -8.19 10.23 -9.66
N ASP A 70 -7.31 10.97 -10.32
CA ASP A 70 -7.68 11.80 -11.46
C ASP A 70 -7.91 10.97 -12.74
N THR A 71 -7.05 9.98 -12.98
CA THR A 71 -7.01 9.25 -14.26
C THR A 71 -7.59 7.84 -14.18
N HIS A 72 -7.86 7.34 -12.98
CA HIS A 72 -8.31 5.96 -12.72
C HIS A 72 -7.35 4.89 -13.29
N LYS A 73 -6.10 5.27 -13.58
CA LYS A 73 -5.06 4.34 -14.02
C LYS A 73 -4.61 3.50 -12.85
N ARG A 74 -4.31 2.24 -13.13
CA ARG A 74 -3.98 1.24 -12.12
C ARG A 74 -2.52 0.84 -12.24
N PHE A 75 -1.86 0.68 -11.11
CA PHE A 75 -0.45 0.37 -11.04
C PHE A 75 -0.13 -0.64 -9.94
N TYR A 76 0.84 -1.50 -10.22
CA TYR A 76 1.60 -2.22 -9.23
C TYR A 76 2.86 -1.43 -8.92
N ASN A 77 3.02 -1.00 -7.67
CA ASN A 77 4.25 -0.34 -7.24
C ASN A 77 5.08 -1.30 -6.40
N TYR A 78 6.39 -1.28 -6.65
CA TYR A 78 7.37 -2.09 -5.96
C TYR A 78 8.30 -1.17 -5.19
N TYR A 79 8.28 -1.27 -3.86
CA TYR A 79 9.14 -0.49 -2.99
C TYR A 79 10.19 -1.37 -2.32
N LEU A 80 11.42 -0.87 -2.26
CA LEU A 80 12.49 -1.44 -1.46
C LEU A 80 12.62 -0.62 -0.17
N LEU A 81 12.48 -1.27 0.98
CA LEU A 81 12.85 -0.65 2.26
C LEU A 81 14.35 -0.43 2.30
N ASN A 82 14.82 0.81 2.42
CA ASN A 82 16.22 1.17 2.47
C ASN A 82 16.48 2.25 3.53
N ASN A 83 17.36 1.96 4.49
CA ASN A 83 17.73 2.88 5.57
C ASN A 83 16.55 3.53 6.32
N GLY A 84 15.41 2.84 6.42
CA GLY A 84 14.22 3.34 7.10
C GLY A 84 13.29 4.19 6.22
N ASP A 85 13.48 4.17 4.91
CA ASP A 85 12.58 4.77 3.91
C ASP A 85 12.19 3.73 2.84
N LEU A 86 11.13 4.02 2.08
CA LEU A 86 10.65 3.18 0.98
C LEU A 86 11.02 3.82 -0.37
N ASP A 87 11.97 3.22 -1.04
CA ASP A 87 12.40 3.64 -2.38
C ASP A 87 11.50 2.95 -3.43
N LEU A 88 10.82 3.71 -4.28
CA LEU A 88 10.07 3.16 -5.41
C LEU A 88 11.07 2.66 -6.47
N ILE A 89 11.17 1.35 -6.64
CA ILE A 89 12.12 0.73 -7.57
C ILE A 89 11.49 0.33 -8.90
N ASP A 90 10.17 0.13 -8.93
CA ASP A 90 9.43 -0.12 -10.17
C ASP A 90 7.96 0.27 -10.02
N LYS A 91 7.34 0.71 -11.12
CA LYS A 91 5.92 1.05 -11.24
C LYS A 91 5.38 0.50 -12.54
N VAL A 92 4.56 -0.54 -12.45
CA VAL A 92 4.05 -1.30 -13.59
C VAL A 92 2.57 -0.99 -13.79
N SER A 93 2.20 -0.53 -14.98
CA SER A 93 0.80 -0.26 -15.31
C SER A 93 -0.01 -1.56 -15.45
N ASP A 94 -1.17 -1.61 -14.79
CA ASP A 94 -2.13 -2.70 -14.94
C ASP A 94 -3.22 -2.35 -15.96
N ASN A 95 -3.00 -2.78 -17.19
CA ASN A 95 -3.93 -2.59 -18.31
C ASN A 95 -5.01 -3.69 -18.41
N ARG A 96 -5.09 -4.62 -17.45
CA ARG A 96 -6.13 -5.66 -17.48
C ARG A 96 -7.51 -5.03 -17.26
N PRO A 97 -8.57 -5.54 -17.92
CA PRO A 97 -9.93 -5.05 -17.68
C PRO A 97 -10.35 -5.31 -16.23
N ALA A 98 -11.10 -4.37 -15.64
CA ALA A 98 -11.49 -4.37 -14.22
C ALA A 98 -12.23 -5.64 -13.75
N ASN A 99 -12.75 -6.45 -14.68
CA ASN A 99 -13.53 -7.66 -14.42
C ASN A 99 -12.75 -8.97 -14.60
N THR A 100 -11.42 -8.94 -14.53
CA THR A 100 -10.62 -10.18 -14.58
C THR A 100 -10.51 -10.75 -13.16
N PRO A 101 -11.03 -11.96 -12.88
CA PRO A 101 -10.95 -12.53 -11.53
C PRO A 101 -9.50 -12.74 -11.10
N LYS A 102 -9.21 -12.45 -9.82
CA LYS A 102 -7.91 -12.66 -9.17
C LYS A 102 -7.53 -14.14 -9.11
#